data_AF-A0A0L8LFP3-F1
#
_entry.id   AF-A0A0L8LFP3-F1
#
_cell.length_a   1.000
_cell.length_b   1.000
_cell.length_c   1.000
_cell.angle_alpha   90.00
_cell.angle_beta   90.00
_cell.angle_gamma   90.00
#
_symmetry.space_group_name_H-M   'P 1'
#
loop_
_entity.id
_entity.type
_entity.pdbx_description
1 polymer ?
#
loop_
_entity_poly.entity_id
_entity_poly.type
_entity_poly.pdbx_seq_one_letter_code
_entity_poly.pdbx_strand_id
1 'polypeptide(L)'
;LVDRLKELKTRASTFVASVKDDDEWEYDEDKVGEHNQIRDDVTATVAAFWAAERTCHNKITAIWGGTQMVAGDGSERKDQYGFNAEDMKNAKLPWGDP
;
A
#
# COMPACT_ATOMS: atom_id res chain seq x y z
N LEU A 1 -2.72 9.32 -7.89
CA LEU A 1 -2.60 8.60 -6.61
C LEU A 1 -3.86 8.74 -5.76
N VAL A 2 -4.28 9.95 -5.39
CA VAL A 2 -5.50 10.15 -4.60
C VAL A 2 -6.75 9.54 -5.27
N ASP A 3 -6.97 9.80 -6.57
CA ASP A 3 -8.13 9.21 -7.25
C ASP A 3 -8.03 7.69 -7.42
N ARG A 4 -6.81 7.16 -7.59
CA ARG A 4 -6.57 5.71 -7.58
C ARG A 4 -6.90 5.10 -6.22
N LEU A 5 -6.53 5.74 -5.11
CA LEU A 5 -6.90 5.28 -3.77
C LEU A 5 -8.42 5.31 -3.55
N LYS A 6 -9.12 6.33 -4.06
CA LYS A 6 -10.59 6.38 -4.01
C LYS A 6 -11.22 5.25 -4.82
N GLU A 7 -10.72 5.00 -6.02
CA GLU A 7 -11.17 3.89 -6.87
C GLU A 7 -10.95 2.53 -6.17
N LEU A 8 -9.77 2.30 -5.60
CA LEU A 8 -9.45 1.07 -4.88
C LEU A 8 -10.31 0.89 -3.63
N LYS A 9 -10.61 1.97 -2.91
CA LYS A 9 -11.57 1.93 -1.80
C LYS A 9 -12.94 1.47 -2.27
N THR A 10 -13.42 1.97 -3.41
CA THR A 10 -14.70 1.54 -4.00
C THR A 10 -14.67 0.09 -4.42
N ARG A 11 -13.61 -0.37 -5.11
CA ARG A 11 -13.43 -1.77 -5.50
C ARG A 11 -13.41 -2.70 -4.28
N ALA A 12 -12.59 -2.39 -3.27
CA ALA A 12 -12.52 -3.16 -2.03
C ALA A 12 -13.87 -3.23 -1.30
N SER A 13 -14.59 -2.10 -1.22
CA SER A 13 -15.92 -2.08 -0.58
C SER A 13 -16.95 -2.92 -1.36
N THR A 14 -16.86 -2.93 -2.69
CA THR A 14 -17.73 -3.73 -3.56
C THR A 14 -17.43 -5.21 -3.40
N PHE A 15 -16.15 -5.59 -3.37
CA PHE A 15 -15.71 -6.96 -3.14
C PHE A 15 -16.24 -7.48 -1.78
N VAL A 16 -15.98 -6.73 -0.69
CA VAL A 16 -16.48 -7.08 0.66
C VAL A 16 -18.01 -7.24 0.67
N ALA A 17 -18.74 -6.37 -0.02
CA ALA A 17 -20.20 -6.49 -0.12
C ALA A 17 -20.66 -7.71 -0.93
N SER A 18 -19.87 -8.14 -1.92
CA SER A 18 -20.17 -9.31 -2.75
C SER A 18 -19.95 -10.65 -2.05
N VAL A 19 -19.04 -10.70 -1.08
CA VAL A 19 -18.70 -11.93 -0.31
C VAL A 19 -19.30 -11.96 1.09
N LYS A 20 -20.06 -10.93 1.49
CA LYS A 20 -20.59 -10.76 2.86
C LYS A 20 -21.45 -11.92 3.39
N ASP A 21 -22.09 -12.68 2.50
CA ASP A 21 -22.95 -13.82 2.83
C ASP A 21 -22.38 -15.14 2.27
N ASP A 22 -21.11 -15.14 1.86
CA ASP A 22 -20.40 -16.29 1.31
C ASP A 22 -19.20 -16.63 2.20
N ASP A 23 -19.42 -17.49 3.19
CA ASP A 23 -18.40 -17.92 4.15
C ASP A 23 -17.32 -18.81 3.51
N GLU A 24 -17.52 -19.28 2.26
CA GLU A 24 -16.60 -20.15 1.53
C GLU A 24 -15.89 -19.44 0.36
N TRP A 25 -15.99 -18.11 0.28
CA TRP A 25 -15.39 -17.33 -0.82
C TRP A 25 -13.87 -17.54 -0.95
N GLU A 26 -13.19 -17.89 0.15
CA GLU A 26 -11.75 -18.19 0.18
C GLU A 26 -11.38 -19.46 -0.60
N TYR A 27 -12.36 -20.30 -0.94
CA TYR A 27 -12.19 -21.47 -1.80
C TYR A 27 -12.53 -21.19 -3.27
N ASP A 28 -13.11 -20.04 -3.57
CA ASP A 28 -13.37 -19.56 -4.93
C ASP A 28 -12.12 -18.86 -5.46
N GLU A 29 -11.38 -19.53 -6.34
CA GLU A 29 -10.13 -19.04 -6.91
C GLU A 29 -10.27 -17.67 -7.60
N ASP A 30 -11.43 -17.38 -8.19
CA ASP A 30 -11.69 -16.09 -8.86
C ASP A 30 -11.80 -14.97 -7.81
N LYS A 31 -12.47 -15.24 -6.68
CA LYS A 31 -12.62 -14.26 -5.59
C LYS A 31 -11.32 -14.05 -4.84
N VAL A 32 -10.56 -15.11 -4.59
CA VAL A 32 -9.20 -15.01 -4.03
C VAL A 32 -8.30 -14.22 -4.97
N GLY A 33 -8.39 -14.46 -6.28
CA GLY A 33 -7.69 -13.69 -7.29
C GLY A 33 -8.03 -12.20 -7.26
N GLU A 34 -9.32 -11.85 -7.21
CA GLU A 34 -9.78 -10.46 -7.12
C GLU A 34 -9.31 -9.80 -5.82
N HIS A 35 -9.44 -10.47 -4.67
CA HIS A 35 -8.96 -9.99 -3.38
C HIS A 35 -7.46 -9.66 -3.42
N ASN A 36 -6.66 -10.61 -3.91
CA ASN A 36 -5.21 -10.46 -4.01
C ASN A 36 -4.83 -9.32 -4.96
N GLN A 37 -5.54 -9.17 -6.08
CA GLN A 37 -5.30 -8.06 -6.99
C GLN A 37 -5.62 -6.70 -6.34
N ILE A 38 -6.73 -6.59 -5.61
CA ILE A 38 -7.08 -5.36 -4.87
C ILE A 38 -6.00 -5.05 -3.83
N ARG A 39 -5.55 -6.06 -3.08
CA ARG A 39 -4.47 -5.93 -2.08
C ARG A 39 -3.17 -5.44 -2.71
N ASP A 40 -2.75 -6.02 -3.83
CA ASP A 40 -1.53 -5.66 -4.53
C ASP A 40 -1.61 -4.23 -5.09
N ASP A 41 -2.75 -3.87 -5.69
CA ASP A 41 -3.02 -2.52 -6.20
C ASP A 41 -2.96 -1.46 -5.08
N VAL A 42 -3.53 -1.75 -3.91
CA VAL A 42 -3.48 -0.88 -2.72
C VAL A 42 -2.04 -0.71 -2.26
N THR A 43 -1.30 -1.81 -2.14
CA THR A 43 0.09 -1.83 -1.69
C THR A 43 0.98 -0.99 -2.61
N ALA A 44 0.86 -1.17 -3.93
CA ALA A 44 1.58 -0.38 -4.91
C ALA A 44 1.24 1.12 -4.84
N THR A 45 -0.05 1.44 -4.68
CA THR A 45 -0.51 2.83 -4.63
C THR A 45 -0.04 3.54 -3.35
N VAL A 46 -0.05 2.86 -2.20
CA VAL A 46 0.47 3.39 -0.94
C VAL A 46 1.98 3.59 -1.00
N ALA A 47 2.75 2.64 -1.56
CA ALA A 47 4.19 2.80 -1.77
C ALA A 47 4.51 4.03 -2.63
N ALA A 48 3.76 4.23 -3.72
CA ALA A 48 3.91 5.39 -4.59
C ALA A 48 3.54 6.70 -3.87
N PHE A 49 2.57 6.67 -2.96
CA PHE A 49 2.21 7.83 -2.14
C PHE A 49 3.34 8.20 -1.18
N TRP A 50 3.90 7.24 -0.44
CA TRP A 50 5.06 7.49 0.43
C TRP A 50 6.28 7.98 -0.37
N ALA A 51 6.51 7.48 -1.58
CA ALA A 51 7.58 7.97 -2.44
C ALA A 51 7.37 9.45 -2.83
N ALA A 52 6.14 9.86 -3.11
CA ALA A 52 5.80 11.25 -3.38
C ALA A 52 6.00 12.14 -2.13
N GLU A 53 5.64 11.65 -0.94
CA GLU A 53 5.85 12.35 0.33
C GLU A 53 7.34 12.53 0.63
N ARG A 54 8.16 11.48 0.48
CA ARG A 54 9.62 11.58 0.60
C ARG A 54 10.19 12.59 -0.38
N THR A 55 9.75 12.56 -1.64
CA THR A 55 10.19 13.51 -2.68
C THR A 55 9.87 14.95 -2.30
N CYS A 56 8.66 15.21 -1.78
CA CYS A 56 8.25 16.52 -1.32
C CYS A 56 9.09 16.99 -0.12
N HIS A 57 9.21 16.14 0.91
CA HIS A 57 10.02 16.40 2.10
C HIS A 57 11.47 16.73 1.71
N ASN A 58 12.10 15.90 0.90
CA ASN A 58 13.49 16.04 0.48
C ASN A 58 13.73 17.34 -0.29
N LYS A 59 12.80 17.75 -1.16
CA LYS A 59 12.86 19.04 -1.86
C LYS A 59 12.87 20.22 -0.89
N ILE A 60 12.06 20.16 0.17
CA ILE A 60 11.98 21.22 1.18
C ILE A 60 13.23 21.22 2.06
N THR A 61 13.66 20.05 2.55
CA THR A 61 14.80 19.96 3.47
C THR A 61 16.14 20.27 2.79
N ALA A 62 16.26 20.01 1.48
CA ALA A 62 17.44 20.39 0.71
C ALA A 62 17.72 21.91 0.73
N ILE A 63 16.71 22.77 0.95
CA ILE A 63 16.89 24.23 1.00
C ILE A 63 17.81 24.65 2.16
N TRP A 64 17.81 23.89 3.26
CA TRP A 64 18.55 24.21 4.48
C TRP A 64 19.49 23.08 4.92
N GLY A 65 19.73 22.08 4.07
CA GLY A 65 20.62 20.95 4.37
C GLY A 65 20.07 19.96 5.40
N GLY A 66 18.73 19.84 5.50
CA GLY A 66 18.07 18.93 6.43
C GLY A 66 18.11 17.46 6.01
N THR A 67 17.64 16.58 6.90
CA THR A 67 17.59 15.13 6.69
C THR A 67 16.83 14.77 5.40
N GLN A 68 17.45 13.89 4.61
CA GLN A 68 16.87 13.31 3.40
C GLN A 68 16.27 11.95 3.76
N MET A 69 14.97 11.80 3.53
CA MET A 69 14.24 10.57 3.82
C MET A 69 14.44 9.54 2.71
N VAL A 70 14.58 8.29 3.11
CA VAL A 70 14.65 7.10 2.23
C VAL A 70 13.51 6.13 2.56
N ALA A 71 13.25 5.17 1.67
CA ALA A 71 12.36 4.06 2.00
C ALA A 71 12.98 3.22 3.12
N GLY A 72 12.13 2.64 3.95
CA GLY A 72 12.56 1.77 5.03
C GLY A 72 13.11 0.44 4.52
N ASP A 73 14.16 -0.05 5.18
CA ASP A 73 14.85 -1.32 4.88
C ASP A 73 14.82 -2.29 6.07
N GLY A 74 14.07 -1.95 7.13
CA GLY A 74 13.97 -2.73 8.37
C GLY A 74 15.07 -2.45 9.39
N SER A 75 16.00 -1.53 9.12
CA SER A 75 17.00 -1.09 10.10
C SER A 75 16.47 0.02 11.04
N GLU A 76 17.21 0.32 12.11
CA GLU A 76 16.86 1.36 13.10
C GLU A 76 17.17 2.80 12.65
N ARG A 77 17.40 3.02 11.35
CA ARG A 77 17.75 4.38 10.88
C ARG A 77 16.56 5.32 11.04
N LYS A 78 16.87 6.56 11.40
CA LYS A 78 15.86 7.61 11.67
C LYS A 78 15.44 8.40 10.44
N ASP A 79 16.11 8.21 9.30
CA ASP A 79 15.84 8.88 8.03
C ASP A 79 14.94 8.05 7.11
N GLN A 80 14.07 7.22 7.68
CA GLN A 80 13.20 6.32 6.93
C GLN A 80 11.74 6.75 7.03
N TYR A 81 11.02 6.66 5.91
CA TYR A 81 9.57 6.92 5.88
C TYR A 81 8.88 6.09 4.80
N GLY A 82 7.97 5.21 5.23
CA GLY A 82 7.27 4.25 4.36
C GLY A 82 8.20 3.20 3.77
N PHE A 83 7.65 2.30 2.94
CA PHE A 83 8.37 1.19 2.30
C PHE A 83 8.21 1.21 0.77
N ASN A 84 9.00 0.41 0.06
CA ASN A 84 8.74 0.15 -1.35
C ASN A 84 7.71 -0.97 -1.50
N ALA A 85 7.06 -1.05 -2.67
CA ALA A 85 6.05 -2.06 -2.95
C ALA A 85 6.62 -3.50 -2.85
N GLU A 86 7.82 -3.72 -3.38
CA GLU A 86 8.48 -5.02 -3.36
C GLU A 86 8.75 -5.53 -1.94
N ASP A 87 9.13 -4.63 -1.04
CA ASP A 87 9.40 -4.95 0.39
C ASP A 87 8.11 -5.37 1.13
N MET A 88 6.95 -5.02 0.58
CA MET A 88 5.64 -5.30 1.18
C MET A 88 4.92 -6.51 0.58
N LYS A 89 5.40 -7.07 -0.54
CA LYS A 89 4.67 -8.08 -1.32
C LYS A 89 4.16 -9.26 -0.48
N ASN A 90 5.02 -9.80 0.38
CA ASN A 90 4.74 -10.93 1.27
C ASN A 90 4.65 -10.53 2.75
N ALA A 91 4.58 -9.22 3.04
CA ALA A 91 4.50 -8.74 4.40
C ALA A 91 3.06 -8.88 4.94
N LYS A 92 2.94 -9.04 6.26
CA LYS A 92 1.67 -8.82 6.94
C LYS A 92 1.41 -7.32 6.97
N LEU A 93 0.37 -6.89 6.25
CA LEU A 93 0.00 -5.49 6.09
C LEU A 93 -1.25 -5.19 6.91
N PRO A 94 -1.49 -3.93 7.30
CA PRO A 94 -2.72 -3.55 8.00
C PRO A 94 -3.96 -3.57 7.08
N TRP A 95 -3.84 -4.07 5.85
CA TRP A 95 -4.90 -4.25 4.87
C TRP A 95 -4.75 -5.58 4.14
N GLY A 96 -5.87 -6.25 3.87
CA GLY A 96 -5.93 -7.47 3.04
C GLY A 96 -4.97 -8.57 3.51
N ASP A 97 -5.21 -9.13 4.70
CA ASP A 97 -4.48 -10.33 5.14
C ASP A 97 -4.75 -11.46 4.12
N PRO A 98 -3.71 -12.18 3.67
CA PRO A 98 -3.83 -13.30 2.74
C PRO A 98 -4.37 -14.58 3.39
#